data_AF-A0A1R0KE78-F1
#
_entry.id   AF-A0A1R0KE78-F1
#
_cell.length_a   1.000
_cell.length_b   1.000
_cell.length_c   1.000
_cell.angle_alpha   90.00
_cell.angle_beta   90.00
_cell.angle_gamma   90.00
#
_symmetry.space_group_name_H-M   'P 1'
#
loop_
_entity.id
_entity.type
_entity.pdbx_description
1 polymer ?
#
loop_
_entity_poly.entity_id
_entity_poly.type
_entity_poly.pdbx_seq_one_letter_code
_entity_poly.pdbx_strand_id
1 'polypeptide(L)'
;MAPPEDEEITQWTAELTAFTELYRSAEVAGSAETVSHAGWHAGARLGSSTASGRLLAYNEAGVEAECVFQEGDRPLFNIMSRGYGADTAERGFAVWSSRPGVLGAVDTGVRRLEVADTDGGVVPADIVAHTFAVDVDLGPTPQTVDEVFAPWDPPELTVRVYGEDDALRYEGPLLSA
;
A
#
# COMPACT_ATOMS: atom_id res chain seq x y z
N MET A 1 -32.70 -1.00 4.25
CA MET A 1 -32.13 -1.47 5.53
C MET A 1 -30.68 -1.75 5.21
N ALA A 2 -29.75 -0.99 5.81
CA ALA A 2 -28.33 -1.29 5.60
C ALA A 2 -28.01 -2.63 6.27
N PRO A 3 -27.18 -3.49 5.65
CA PRO A 3 -26.74 -4.72 6.28
C PRO A 3 -25.96 -4.40 7.58
N PRO A 4 -25.97 -5.31 8.56
CA PRO A 4 -25.11 -5.20 9.74
C PRO A 4 -23.63 -5.26 9.33
N GLU A 5 -22.75 -4.59 10.09
CA GLU A 5 -21.31 -4.48 9.78
C GLU A 5 -20.63 -5.84 9.54
N ASP A 6 -21.04 -6.90 10.24
CA ASP A 6 -20.52 -8.27 10.04
C ASP A 6 -20.88 -8.87 8.67
N GLU A 7 -22.05 -8.54 8.13
CA GLU A 7 -22.47 -8.97 6.78
C GLU A 7 -21.68 -8.22 5.70
N GLU A 8 -21.40 -6.92 5.90
CA GLU A 8 -20.57 -6.13 4.99
C GLU A 8 -19.12 -6.63 4.95
N ILE A 9 -18.51 -6.89 6.11
CA ILE A 9 -17.14 -7.43 6.19
C ILE A 9 -17.07 -8.81 5.52
N THR A 10 -18.08 -9.66 5.73
CA THR A 10 -18.16 -10.97 5.09
C THR A 10 -18.23 -10.84 3.57
N GLN A 11 -19.07 -9.91 3.08
CA GLN A 11 -19.20 -9.63 1.65
C GLN A 11 -17.88 -9.11 1.07
N TRP A 12 -17.26 -8.09 1.67
CA TRP A 12 -15.99 -7.54 1.21
C TRP A 12 -14.88 -8.58 1.20
N THR A 13 -14.84 -9.46 2.21
CA THR A 13 -13.87 -10.57 2.26
C THR A 13 -14.04 -11.51 1.07
N ALA A 14 -15.29 -11.86 0.71
CA ALA A 14 -15.56 -12.72 -0.44
C ALA A 14 -15.19 -12.04 -1.77
N GLU A 15 -15.52 -10.76 -1.92
CA GLU A 15 -15.16 -9.95 -3.09
C GLU A 15 -13.64 -9.80 -3.24
N LEU A 16 -12.93 -9.49 -2.15
CA LEU A 16 -11.47 -9.39 -2.12
C LEU A 16 -10.78 -10.72 -2.41
N THR A 17 -11.36 -11.83 -1.96
CA THR A 17 -10.87 -13.17 -2.30
C THR A 17 -10.92 -13.37 -3.83
N ALA A 18 -12.07 -13.13 -4.46
CA ALA A 18 -12.20 -13.27 -5.91
C ALA A 18 -11.32 -12.27 -6.68
N PHE A 19 -11.26 -11.01 -6.21
CA PHE A 19 -10.40 -9.97 -6.77
C PHE A 19 -8.92 -10.38 -6.73
N THR A 20 -8.42 -10.87 -5.60
CA THR A 20 -7.01 -11.23 -5.45
C THR A 20 -6.62 -12.46 -6.26
N GLU A 21 -7.52 -13.44 -6.44
CA GLU A 21 -7.29 -14.56 -7.35
C GLU A 21 -7.12 -14.11 -8.81
N LEU A 22 -7.96 -13.16 -9.26
CA LEU A 22 -7.86 -12.55 -10.59
C LEU A 22 -6.57 -11.73 -10.72
N TYR A 23 -6.26 -10.90 -9.71
CA TYR A 23 -5.05 -10.09 -9.67
C TYR A 23 -3.81 -10.96 -9.82
N ARG A 24 -3.69 -12.03 -9.04
CA ARG A 24 -2.51 -12.93 -9.05
C ARG A 24 -2.35 -13.65 -10.38
N SER A 25 -3.46 -14.02 -11.01
CA SER A 25 -3.43 -14.59 -12.36
C SER A 25 -2.93 -13.59 -13.40
N ALA A 26 -3.34 -12.32 -13.29
CA ALA A 26 -2.92 -11.23 -14.17
C ALA A 26 -1.50 -10.72 -13.90
N GLU A 27 -0.99 -10.83 -12.67
CA GLU A 27 0.38 -10.47 -12.28
C GLU A 27 1.40 -11.29 -13.07
N VAL A 28 1.17 -12.60 -13.22
CA VAL A 28 1.99 -13.47 -14.06
C VAL A 28 1.95 -13.08 -15.55
N ALA A 29 0.84 -12.49 -16.00
CA ALA A 29 0.65 -12.03 -17.37
C ALA A 29 1.13 -10.58 -17.61
N GLY A 30 1.54 -9.86 -16.56
CA GLY A 30 1.97 -8.46 -16.64
C GLY A 30 0.81 -7.46 -16.85
N SER A 31 -0.41 -7.79 -16.42
CA SER A 31 -1.60 -6.93 -16.60
C SER A 31 -2.37 -6.66 -15.30
N ALA A 32 -1.73 -6.83 -14.15
CA ALA A 32 -2.38 -6.80 -12.83
C ALA A 32 -3.03 -5.46 -12.48
N GLU A 33 -2.43 -4.35 -12.87
CA GLU A 33 -2.92 -2.99 -12.59
C GLU A 33 -4.30 -2.70 -13.20
N THR A 34 -4.68 -3.45 -14.24
CA THR A 34 -5.99 -3.30 -14.92
C THR A 34 -7.08 -4.19 -14.34
N VAL A 35 -6.76 -5.04 -13.36
CA VAL A 35 -7.73 -5.95 -12.75
C VAL A 35 -8.69 -5.16 -11.88
N SER A 36 -9.98 -5.42 -12.10
CA SER A 36 -11.06 -4.92 -11.26
C SER A 36 -12.11 -6.01 -11.04
N HIS A 37 -12.72 -6.05 -9.85
CA HIS A 37 -13.80 -6.97 -9.53
C HIS A 37 -14.71 -6.40 -8.44
N ALA A 38 -16.04 -6.39 -8.65
CA ALA A 38 -17.00 -5.88 -7.67
C ALA A 38 -16.68 -4.45 -7.16
N GLY A 39 -16.17 -3.58 -8.04
CA GLY A 39 -15.75 -2.22 -7.70
C GLY A 39 -14.38 -2.12 -7.03
N TRP A 40 -13.72 -3.25 -6.70
CA TRP A 40 -12.33 -3.28 -6.24
C TRP A 40 -11.37 -3.13 -7.42
N HIS A 41 -10.32 -2.37 -7.20
CA HIS A 41 -9.26 -2.06 -8.16
C HIS A 41 -7.89 -2.27 -7.52
N ALA A 42 -6.90 -2.63 -8.35
CA ALA A 42 -5.52 -2.78 -7.91
C ALA A 42 -4.86 -1.42 -7.63
N GLY A 43 -4.19 -1.33 -6.48
CA GLY A 43 -3.24 -0.29 -6.14
C GLY A 43 -1.81 -0.82 -6.18
N ALA A 44 -0.91 -0.11 -5.50
CA ALA A 44 0.51 -0.39 -5.50
C ALA A 44 0.84 -1.69 -4.74
N ARG A 45 1.90 -2.36 -5.21
CA ARG A 45 2.27 -3.72 -4.81
C ARG A 45 3.71 -3.76 -4.28
N LEU A 46 3.89 -4.11 -3.01
CA LEU A 46 5.21 -4.30 -2.39
C LEU A 46 5.74 -5.71 -2.59
N GLY A 47 6.91 -5.89 -3.22
CA GLY A 47 7.46 -7.23 -3.51
C GLY A 47 6.78 -7.89 -4.71
N SER A 48 6.43 -7.09 -5.73
CA SER A 48 5.82 -7.51 -7.00
C SER A 48 6.63 -8.57 -7.77
N SER A 49 7.94 -8.66 -7.51
CA SER A 49 8.83 -9.68 -8.06
C SER A 49 8.76 -11.04 -7.34
N THR A 50 7.97 -11.15 -6.28
CA THR A 50 7.90 -12.35 -5.44
C THR A 50 6.47 -12.87 -5.29
N ALA A 51 6.34 -14.15 -4.92
CA ALA A 51 5.05 -14.73 -4.61
C ALA A 51 4.41 -14.13 -3.36
N SER A 52 5.20 -13.57 -2.45
CA SER A 52 4.76 -12.95 -1.20
C SER A 52 4.72 -11.43 -1.30
N GLY A 53 4.13 -10.77 -0.32
CA GLY A 53 4.16 -9.31 -0.16
C GLY A 53 2.78 -8.73 0.09
N ARG A 54 2.62 -7.45 -0.18
CA ARG A 54 1.39 -6.71 0.14
C ARG A 54 0.89 -5.95 -1.09
N LEU A 55 -0.42 -5.88 -1.24
CA LEU A 55 -1.12 -5.12 -2.30
C LEU A 55 -2.12 -4.19 -1.62
N LEU A 56 -2.10 -2.91 -1.99
CA LEU A 56 -3.22 -2.02 -1.68
C LEU A 56 -4.32 -2.22 -2.72
N ALA A 57 -5.56 -2.21 -2.27
CA ALA A 57 -6.75 -2.29 -3.11
C ALA A 57 -7.74 -1.22 -2.66
N TYR A 58 -8.44 -0.62 -3.60
CA TYR A 58 -9.46 0.39 -3.32
C TYR A 58 -10.76 0.02 -4.01
N ASN A 59 -11.87 0.36 -3.37
CA ASN A 59 -13.21 0.15 -3.88
C ASN A 59 -13.86 1.49 -4.24
N GLU A 60 -14.67 1.51 -5.30
CA GLU A 60 -15.45 2.69 -5.71
C GLU A 60 -16.40 3.21 -4.62
N ALA A 61 -16.80 2.37 -3.67
CA ALA A 61 -17.58 2.75 -2.50
C ALA A 61 -16.76 3.51 -1.42
N GLY A 62 -15.44 3.69 -1.62
CA GLY A 62 -14.54 4.35 -0.67
C GLY A 62 -13.97 3.42 0.40
N VAL A 63 -14.17 2.11 0.28
CA VAL A 63 -13.54 1.09 1.13
C VAL A 63 -12.16 0.79 0.56
N GLU A 64 -11.16 0.62 1.42
CA GLU A 64 -9.81 0.24 1.00
C GLU A 64 -9.33 -0.98 1.78
N ALA A 65 -8.37 -1.72 1.22
CA ALA A 65 -7.87 -2.94 1.83
C ALA A 65 -6.40 -3.19 1.51
N GLU A 66 -5.67 -3.73 2.48
CA GLU A 66 -4.40 -4.41 2.21
C GLU A 66 -4.64 -5.89 2.11
N CYS A 67 -4.16 -6.45 1.00
CA CYS A 67 -4.09 -7.86 0.77
C CYS A 67 -2.67 -8.32 1.06
N VAL A 68 -2.51 -9.15 2.09
CA VAL A 68 -1.22 -9.77 2.45
C VAL A 68 -1.14 -11.12 1.77
N PHE A 69 -0.15 -11.27 0.88
CA PHE A 69 0.19 -12.51 0.20
C PHE A 69 1.36 -13.18 0.90
N GLN A 70 1.16 -14.45 1.22
CA GLN A 70 2.22 -15.33 1.70
C GLN A 70 2.22 -16.59 0.82
N GLU A 71 3.39 -16.95 0.31
CA GLU A 71 3.53 -18.13 -0.54
C GLU A 71 2.96 -19.38 0.12
N GLY A 72 2.04 -20.06 -0.56
CA GLY A 72 1.39 -21.28 -0.08
C GLY A 72 0.16 -21.07 0.81
N ASP A 73 -0.11 -19.84 1.24
CA ASP A 73 -1.23 -19.50 2.12
C ASP A 73 -2.34 -18.74 1.40
N ARG A 74 -3.51 -18.67 2.04
CA ARG A 74 -4.60 -17.80 1.58
C ARG A 74 -4.28 -16.34 1.89
N PRO A 75 -4.70 -15.39 1.03
CA PRO A 75 -4.54 -13.97 1.33
C PRO A 75 -5.23 -13.59 2.63
N LEU A 76 -4.59 -12.71 3.41
CA LEU A 76 -5.21 -12.04 4.55
C LEU A 76 -5.59 -10.62 4.15
N PHE A 77 -6.72 -10.13 4.68
CA PHE A 77 -7.23 -8.80 4.38
C PHE A 77 -7.28 -7.95 5.64
N ASN A 78 -6.65 -6.78 5.59
CA ASN A 78 -6.95 -5.69 6.49
C ASN A 78 -7.89 -4.74 5.74
N ILE A 79 -9.14 -4.65 6.16
CA ILE A 79 -10.20 -3.89 5.47
C ILE A 79 -10.52 -2.62 6.26
N MET A 80 -10.53 -1.49 5.57
CA MET A 80 -10.82 -0.18 6.14
C MET A 80 -12.08 0.40 5.51
N SER A 81 -13.18 0.35 6.25
CA SER A 81 -14.52 0.78 5.80
C SER A 81 -14.65 2.28 5.51
N ARG A 82 -13.67 3.09 5.93
CA ARG A 82 -13.61 4.55 5.68
C ARG A 82 -12.38 4.97 4.87
N GLY A 83 -11.76 4.00 4.18
CA GLY A 83 -10.46 4.19 3.53
C GLY A 83 -9.32 4.35 4.55
N TYR A 84 -8.12 4.62 4.05
CA TYR A 84 -6.89 4.74 4.84
C TYR A 84 -6.85 5.95 5.77
N GLY A 85 -7.88 6.81 5.80
CA GLY A 85 -7.91 8.03 6.61
C GLY A 85 -6.71 8.95 6.34
N ALA A 86 -6.13 8.84 5.14
CA ALA A 86 -4.88 9.46 4.76
C ALA A 86 -5.06 10.98 4.61
N ASP A 87 -4.48 11.74 5.52
CA ASP A 87 -4.27 13.18 5.32
C ASP A 87 -2.98 13.37 4.53
N THR A 88 -3.12 13.56 3.22
CA THR A 88 -2.02 13.84 2.30
C THR A 88 -1.81 15.34 2.09
N ALA A 89 -2.61 16.22 2.69
CA ALA A 89 -2.68 17.63 2.32
C ALA A 89 -1.38 18.40 2.61
N GLU A 90 -0.65 18.04 3.67
CA GLU A 90 0.58 18.72 4.06
C GLU A 90 1.80 18.26 3.27
N ARG A 91 1.95 16.94 3.08
CA ARG A 91 3.17 16.34 2.53
C ARG A 91 3.03 15.81 1.10
N GLY A 92 1.80 15.75 0.59
CA GLY A 92 1.48 15.08 -0.67
C GLY A 92 1.42 13.56 -0.58
N PHE A 93 1.61 12.96 0.61
CA PHE A 93 1.53 11.52 0.82
C PHE A 93 1.20 11.21 2.29
N ALA A 94 0.75 9.98 2.53
CA ALA A 94 0.57 9.42 3.86
C ALA A 94 1.01 7.95 3.87
N VAL A 95 1.85 7.58 4.84
CA VAL A 95 2.23 6.18 5.08
C VAL A 95 1.16 5.48 5.88
N TRP A 96 0.82 4.28 5.46
CA TRP A 96 -0.20 3.47 6.11
C TRP A 96 0.37 2.18 6.71
N SER A 97 1.19 1.46 5.96
CA SER A 97 1.84 0.23 6.43
C SER A 97 3.35 0.36 6.24
N SER A 98 4.08 -0.02 7.28
CA SER A 98 5.54 0.01 7.33
C SER A 98 6.04 -1.34 7.85
N ARG A 99 6.98 -1.94 7.10
CA ARG A 99 7.60 -3.27 7.22
C ARG A 99 6.79 -4.38 6.51
N PRO A 100 7.37 -5.10 5.51
CA PRO A 100 8.79 -5.08 5.13
C PRO A 100 9.26 -3.84 4.37
N GLY A 101 8.35 -3.09 3.76
CA GLY A 101 8.62 -1.82 3.07
C GLY A 101 7.53 -0.80 3.41
N VAL A 102 7.38 0.24 2.59
CA VAL A 102 6.40 1.30 2.83
C VAL A 102 5.27 1.22 1.81
N LEU A 103 4.04 1.31 2.32
CA LEU A 103 2.81 1.41 1.54
C LEU A 103 2.01 2.60 2.02
N GLY A 104 1.33 3.27 1.10
CA GLY A 104 0.49 4.39 1.46
C GLY A 104 -0.28 5.01 0.31
N ALA A 105 -0.79 6.21 0.55
CA ALA A 105 -1.53 7.01 -0.42
C ALA A 105 -0.75 8.26 -0.82
N VAL A 106 -0.99 8.75 -2.03
CA VAL A 106 -0.46 10.01 -2.55
C VAL A 106 -1.61 10.98 -2.85
N ASP A 107 -1.33 12.28 -2.73
CA ASP A 107 -2.25 13.33 -3.11
C ASP A 107 -2.46 13.39 -4.63
N THR A 108 -3.59 13.98 -5.04
CA THR A 108 -3.86 14.29 -6.43
C THR A 108 -2.77 15.20 -7.01
N GLY A 109 -2.20 14.78 -8.14
CA GLY A 109 -1.16 15.54 -8.84
C GLY A 109 0.27 15.20 -8.41
N VAL A 110 0.47 14.31 -7.43
CA VAL A 110 1.77 13.64 -7.25
C VAL A 110 2.00 12.71 -8.44
N ARG A 111 3.17 12.82 -9.05
CA ARG A 111 3.57 12.02 -10.22
C ARG A 111 4.77 11.12 -9.96
N ARG A 112 5.58 11.48 -8.97
CA ARG A 112 6.76 10.71 -8.59
C ARG A 112 7.01 10.87 -7.10
N LEU A 113 7.36 9.76 -6.46
CA LEU A 113 7.79 9.69 -5.08
C LEU A 113 9.06 8.85 -5.05
N GLU A 114 10.06 9.32 -4.32
CA GLU A 114 11.32 8.61 -4.17
C GLU A 114 11.74 8.64 -2.70
N VAL A 115 12.33 7.55 -2.24
CA VAL A 115 12.87 7.44 -0.89
C VAL A 115 14.38 7.35 -0.99
N ALA A 116 15.06 8.20 -0.23
CA ALA A 116 16.49 8.24 -0.10
C ALA A 116 16.93 7.74 1.28
N ASP A 117 17.92 6.86 1.31
CA ASP A 117 18.64 6.48 2.53
C ASP A 117 19.72 7.52 2.89
N THR A 118 20.35 7.34 4.06
CA THR A 118 21.43 8.22 4.54
C THR A 118 22.72 8.11 3.71
N ASP A 119 22.90 7.02 2.97
CA ASP A 119 24.06 6.77 2.11
C ASP A 119 23.87 7.35 0.69
N GLY A 120 22.69 7.96 0.43
CA GLY A 120 22.33 8.58 -0.83
C GLY A 120 21.76 7.60 -1.87
N GLY A 121 21.49 6.36 -1.48
CA GLY A 121 20.72 5.42 -2.28
C GLY A 121 19.29 5.92 -2.45
N VAL A 122 18.77 5.89 -3.68
CA VAL A 122 17.42 6.36 -4.00
C VAL A 122 16.60 5.22 -4.59
N VAL A 123 15.45 4.95 -3.99
CA VAL A 123 14.49 3.95 -4.44
C VAL A 123 13.22 4.66 -4.91
N PRO A 124 12.84 4.55 -6.19
CA PRO A 124 11.58 5.10 -6.65
C PRO A 124 10.40 4.29 -6.11
N ALA A 125 9.32 4.99 -5.79
CA ALA A 125 8.05 4.35 -5.49
C ALA A 125 7.38 3.84 -6.76
N ASP A 126 6.76 2.68 -6.66
CA ASP A 126 5.72 2.28 -7.59
C ASP A 126 4.44 3.01 -7.21
N ILE A 127 3.84 3.74 -8.16
CA ILE A 127 2.61 4.51 -7.95
C ILE A 127 1.56 3.96 -8.91
N VAL A 128 0.51 3.39 -8.33
CA VAL A 128 -0.64 2.85 -9.06
C VAL A 128 -1.88 3.52 -8.50
N ALA A 129 -2.64 4.18 -9.38
CA ALA A 129 -3.75 5.05 -9.02
C ALA A 129 -3.33 6.12 -7.98
N HIS A 130 -4.00 6.20 -6.84
CA HIS A 130 -3.68 7.12 -5.73
C HIS A 130 -2.85 6.46 -4.62
N THR A 131 -2.29 5.28 -4.88
CA THR A 131 -1.53 4.51 -3.89
C THR A 131 -0.07 4.36 -4.30
N PHE A 132 0.82 4.13 -3.34
CA PHE A 132 2.23 3.91 -3.60
C PHE A 132 2.81 2.75 -2.77
N ALA A 133 3.86 2.14 -3.31
CA ALA A 133 4.66 1.11 -2.66
C ALA A 133 6.15 1.41 -2.86
N VAL A 134 6.95 1.27 -1.81
CA VAL A 134 8.41 1.40 -1.87
C VAL A 134 9.05 0.21 -1.16
N ASP A 135 9.90 -0.51 -1.88
CA ASP A 135 10.72 -1.59 -1.34
C ASP A 135 12.02 -1.03 -0.75
N VAL A 136 11.93 -0.61 0.52
CA VAL A 136 13.05 -0.06 1.31
C VAL A 136 13.25 -0.93 2.55
N ASP A 137 14.51 -1.12 2.92
CA ASP A 137 14.86 -1.85 4.14
C ASP A 137 14.49 -1.02 5.38
N LEU A 138 13.45 -1.45 6.08
CA LEU A 138 13.02 -0.88 7.35
C LEU A 138 13.46 -1.75 8.54
N GLY A 139 14.40 -2.67 8.31
CA GLY A 139 14.80 -3.68 9.27
C GLY A 139 13.90 -4.92 9.25
N PRO A 140 14.05 -5.80 10.27
CA PRO A 140 13.41 -7.10 10.24
C PRO A 140 11.89 -7.02 10.23
N THR A 141 11.26 -7.89 9.43
CA THR A 141 9.81 -8.04 9.42
C THR A 141 9.35 -8.68 10.74
N PRO A 142 8.37 -8.09 11.45
CA PRO A 142 7.78 -8.68 12.64
C PRO A 142 7.26 -10.10 12.37
N GLN A 143 7.61 -11.04 13.25
CA GLN A 143 7.17 -12.44 13.18
C GLN A 143 6.01 -12.73 14.14
N THR A 144 5.77 -11.83 15.10
CA THR A 144 4.74 -11.98 16.12
C THR A 144 3.92 -10.72 16.27
N VAL A 145 2.69 -10.85 16.79
CA VAL A 145 1.82 -9.72 17.10
C VAL A 145 2.49 -8.77 18.10
N ASP A 146 3.22 -9.30 19.07
CA ASP A 146 3.96 -8.50 20.05
C ASP A 146 5.05 -7.65 19.38
N GLU A 147 5.76 -8.19 18.38
CA GLU A 147 6.76 -7.44 17.61
C GLU A 147 6.16 -6.35 16.70
N VAL A 148 4.91 -6.52 16.27
CA VAL A 148 4.20 -5.49 15.50
C VAL A 148 3.96 -4.26 16.37
N PHE A 149 3.62 -4.45 17.64
CA PHE A 149 3.31 -3.37 18.59
C PHE A 149 4.49 -2.92 19.45
N ALA A 150 5.61 -3.63 19.40
CA ALA A 150 6.81 -3.26 20.13
C ALA A 150 7.36 -1.90 19.62
N PRO A 151 7.83 -1.03 20.52
CA PRO A 151 8.59 0.16 20.12
C PRO A 151 9.78 -0.24 19.25
N TRP A 152 9.97 0.47 18.15
CA TRP A 152 11.09 0.27 17.25
C TRP A 152 11.54 1.62 16.69
N ASP A 153 12.84 1.74 16.43
CA ASP A 153 13.43 2.93 15.84
C ASP A 153 13.60 2.70 14.33
N PRO A 154 12.78 3.34 13.47
CA PRO A 154 12.95 3.21 12.03
C PRO A 154 14.27 3.84 11.56
N PRO A 155 14.84 3.35 10.45
CA PRO A 155 15.95 4.04 9.82
C PRO A 155 15.53 5.45 9.39
N GLU A 156 16.48 6.38 9.44
CA GLU A 156 16.27 7.73 8.93
C GLU A 156 16.20 7.69 7.40
N LEU A 157 15.00 7.88 6.86
CA LEU A 157 14.73 7.89 5.42
C LEU A 157 14.12 9.23 5.03
N THR A 158 14.65 9.83 3.96
CA THR A 158 14.12 11.06 3.38
C THR A 158 13.24 10.72 2.19
N VAL A 159 12.03 11.25 2.15
CA VAL A 159 11.15 11.15 0.97
C VAL A 159 11.17 12.44 0.19
N ARG A 160 11.15 12.33 -1.14
CA ARG A 160 10.97 13.42 -2.08
C ARG A 160 9.71 13.17 -2.88
N VAL A 161 8.81 14.15 -2.89
CA VAL A 161 7.54 14.09 -3.59
C VAL A 161 7.52 15.13 -4.68
N TYR A 162 7.22 14.70 -5.90
CA TYR A 162 7.21 15.52 -7.10
C TYR A 162 5.80 15.59 -7.69
N GLY A 163 5.40 16.80 -8.06
CA GLY A 163 4.12 17.08 -8.72
C GLY A 163 4.21 17.04 -10.24
N GLU A 164 3.35 17.83 -10.88
CA GLU A 164 3.42 18.09 -12.33
C GLU A 164 4.76 18.75 -12.71
N ASP A 165 5.20 18.51 -13.94
CA ASP A 165 6.47 19.02 -14.50
C ASP A 165 7.72 18.68 -13.66
N ASP A 166 7.68 17.57 -12.91
CA ASP A 166 8.75 17.15 -11.98
C ASP A 166 9.09 18.20 -10.91
N ALA A 167 8.16 19.10 -10.58
CA ALA A 167 8.37 20.10 -9.54
C ALA A 167 8.40 19.44 -8.15
N LEU A 168 9.49 19.65 -7.40
CA LEU A 168 9.60 19.21 -6.01
C LEU A 168 8.55 19.92 -5.14
N ARG A 169 7.65 19.14 -4.55
CA ARG A 169 6.59 19.62 -3.66
C ARG A 169 6.93 19.46 -2.19
N TYR A 170 7.62 18.38 -1.85
CA TYR A 170 7.99 18.05 -0.48
C TYR A 170 9.33 17.30 -0.45
N GLU A 171 10.16 17.62 0.54
CA GLU A 171 11.34 16.85 0.93
C GLU A 171 11.42 16.83 2.46
N GLY A 172 11.51 15.65 3.06
CA GLY A 172 11.49 15.50 4.51
C GLY A 172 11.45 14.05 4.96
N PRO A 173 11.19 13.78 6.26
CA PRO A 173 11.16 12.42 6.78
C PRO A 173 10.01 11.59 6.17
N LEU A 174 10.32 10.34 5.81
CA LEU A 174 9.33 9.38 5.31
C LEU A 174 8.32 9.00 6.39
N LEU A 175 8.81 8.67 7.58
CA LEU A 175 8.01 8.29 8.74
C LEU A 175 7.97 9.45 9.72
N SER A 176 6.76 9.87 10.09
CA SER A 176 6.55 10.82 11.19
C SER A 176 6.67 10.06 12.53
N ALA A 177 7.45 10.61 13.46
CA ALA A 177 7.55 10.12 14.84
C ALA A 177 6.26 10.33 15.64
#